data_AF-A0A973EVV1-F1
#
_entry.id   AF-A0A973EVV1-F1
#
_cell.length_a   1.000
_cell.length_b   1.000
_cell.length_c   1.000
_cell.angle_alpha   90.00
_cell.angle_beta   90.00
_cell.angle_gamma   90.00
#
_symmetry.space_group_name_H-M   'P 1'
#
loop_
_entity.id
_entity.type
_entity.pdbx_description
1 polymer ?
#
loop_
_entity_poly.entity_id
_entity_poly.type
_entity_poly.pdbx_seq_one_letter_code
_entity_poly.pdbx_strand_id
1 'polypeptide(L)'
;RLKELQRRWTEIGFVPFNRKEEITNRYRNALNKEFDKLKIADEDKSLLKYKTKLDNLKANPKASKKLRNEREKFYAKIKQLENDIVLWENNIGFFAKSSNADTMIKEVEEKIENAKKMIKTLEEKVKMIDQSGLDD
;
A
#
# COMPACT_ATOMS: atom_id res chain seq x y z
N ARG A 1 5.95 -23.31 -3.98
CA ARG A 1 7.07 -22.93 -3.08
C ARG A 1 6.75 -21.79 -2.10
N LEU A 2 6.67 -20.50 -2.48
CA LEU A 2 6.43 -19.41 -1.50
C LEU A 2 5.02 -19.48 -0.85
N LYS A 3 4.00 -19.80 -1.65
CA LYS A 3 2.62 -20.01 -1.18
C LYS A 3 2.49 -21.21 -0.22
N GLU A 4 3.29 -22.26 -0.40
CA GLU A 4 3.30 -23.43 0.50
C GLU A 4 3.98 -23.11 1.83
N LEU A 5 5.04 -22.29 1.82
CA LEU A 5 5.67 -21.81 3.04
C LEU A 5 4.72 -20.92 3.85
N GLN A 6 3.95 -20.05 3.18
CA GLN A 6 2.88 -19.26 3.81
C GLN A 6 1.81 -20.14 4.45
N ARG A 7 1.35 -21.17 3.73
CA ARG A 7 0.32 -22.10 4.23
C ARG A 7 0.82 -22.92 5.43
N ARG A 8 2.04 -23.46 5.34
CA ARG A 8 2.67 -24.17 6.47
C ARG A 8 2.82 -23.28 7.69
N TRP A 9 3.20 -22.02 7.51
CA TRP A 9 3.29 -21.06 8.62
C TRP A 9 1.95 -20.86 9.34
N THR A 10 0.84 -20.88 8.61
CA THR A 10 -0.50 -20.75 9.18
C THR A 10 -0.99 -22.04 9.85
N GLU A 11 -0.56 -23.21 9.37
CA GLU A 11 -0.94 -24.54 9.87
C GLU A 11 -0.22 -24.95 11.18
N ILE A 12 0.93 -24.36 11.53
CA ILE A 12 1.76 -24.80 12.69
C ILE A 12 1.13 -24.47 14.07
N GLY A 13 0.05 -23.69 14.13
CA GLY A 13 -0.72 -23.46 15.36
C GLY A 13 -0.23 -22.30 16.25
N PHE A 14 -0.62 -22.32 17.53
CA PHE A 14 -0.57 -21.15 18.41
C PHE A 14 0.84 -20.83 18.92
N VAL A 15 1.37 -19.66 18.56
CA VAL A 15 2.64 -19.14 19.07
C VAL A 15 2.43 -18.46 20.43
N PRO A 16 3.18 -18.82 21.49
CA PRO A 16 3.12 -18.18 22.81
C PRO A 16 3.19 -16.66 22.72
N PHE A 17 2.33 -15.95 23.47
CA PHE A 17 2.12 -14.51 23.32
C PHE A 17 3.42 -13.70 23.46
N ASN A 18 4.33 -14.16 24.32
CA ASN A 18 5.64 -13.56 24.57
C ASN A 18 6.65 -13.71 23.40
N ARG A 19 6.43 -14.65 22.46
CA ARG A 19 7.29 -14.87 21.30
C ARG A 19 6.60 -14.59 19.97
N LYS A 20 5.28 -14.36 19.99
CA LYS A 20 4.45 -14.09 18.81
C LYS A 20 4.96 -12.91 18.00
N GLU A 21 5.31 -11.80 18.65
CA GLU A 21 5.85 -10.62 17.96
C GLU A 21 7.24 -10.88 17.37
N GLU A 22 8.14 -11.52 18.12
CA GLU A 22 9.50 -11.84 17.64
C GLU A 22 9.45 -12.75 16.40
N ILE A 23 8.67 -13.83 16.48
CA ILE A 23 8.52 -14.82 15.42
C ILE A 23 7.81 -14.21 14.20
N THR A 24 6.79 -13.37 14.41
CA THR A 24 6.12 -12.64 13.31
C THR A 24 7.07 -11.63 12.66
N ASN A 25 7.89 -10.92 13.44
CA ASN A 25 8.86 -9.96 12.91
C ASN A 25 10.00 -10.64 12.16
N ARG A 26 10.52 -11.76 12.65
CA ARG A 26 11.52 -12.58 11.93
C ARG A 26 10.98 -13.08 10.59
N TYR A 27 9.73 -13.55 10.57
CA TYR A 27 9.07 -13.98 9.34
C TYR A 27 8.88 -12.81 8.35
N ARG A 28 8.40 -11.66 8.83
CA ARG A 28 8.28 -10.45 8.00
C ARG A 28 9.61 -9.98 7.44
N ASN A 29 10.67 -9.99 8.24
CA ASN A 29 12.01 -9.59 7.80
C ASN A 29 12.57 -10.54 6.74
N ALA A 30 12.37 -11.85 6.90
CA ALA A 30 12.75 -12.83 5.89
C ALA A 30 11.98 -12.61 4.57
N LEU A 31 10.67 -12.37 4.65
CA LEU A 31 9.83 -12.06 3.48
C LEU A 31 10.26 -10.76 2.79
N ASN A 32 10.52 -9.69 3.55
CA ASN A 32 11.00 -8.43 3.00
C ASN A 32 12.33 -8.61 2.25
N LYS A 33 13.27 -9.37 2.83
CA LYS A 33 14.57 -9.65 2.21
C LYS A 33 14.43 -10.45 0.92
N GLU A 34 13.46 -11.35 0.83
CA GLU A 34 13.18 -12.07 -0.42
C GLU A 34 12.45 -11.20 -1.45
N PHE A 35 11.56 -10.30 -1.03
CA PHE A 35 10.97 -9.29 -1.93
C PHE A 35 11.99 -8.29 -2.46
N ASP A 36 12.98 -7.90 -1.66
CA ASP A 36 14.06 -7.00 -2.08
C ASP A 36 14.97 -7.61 -3.16
N LYS A 37 15.07 -8.95 -3.22
CA LYS A 37 15.85 -9.66 -4.25
C LYS A 37 15.12 -9.78 -5.58
N LEU A 38 13.80 -9.69 -5.56
CA LEU A 38 13.00 -9.71 -6.77
C LEU A 38 13.04 -8.29 -7.35
N LYS A 39 13.44 -8.15 -8.63
CA LYS A 39 13.44 -6.87 -9.37
C LYS A 39 12.00 -6.43 -9.70
N ILE A 40 11.12 -6.39 -8.70
CA ILE A 40 9.72 -5.99 -8.86
C ILE A 40 9.62 -4.48 -8.66
N ALA A 41 8.64 -3.88 -9.32
CA ALA A 41 8.32 -2.47 -9.11
C ALA A 41 7.93 -2.21 -7.64
N ASP A 42 8.23 -1.00 -7.15
CA ASP A 42 7.99 -0.64 -5.75
C ASP A 42 6.50 -0.71 -5.37
N GLU A 43 5.60 -0.48 -6.34
CA GLU A 43 4.16 -0.64 -6.19
C GLU A 43 3.79 -2.09 -5.89
N ASP A 44 4.29 -3.05 -6.66
CA ASP A 44 4.02 -4.48 -6.49
C ASP A 44 4.53 -4.97 -5.14
N LYS A 45 5.71 -4.49 -4.73
CA LYS A 45 6.29 -4.78 -3.41
C LYS A 45 5.42 -4.21 -2.28
N SER A 46 4.87 -3.02 -2.46
CA SER A 46 3.92 -2.39 -1.52
C SER A 46 2.66 -3.23 -1.35
N LEU A 47 2.11 -3.73 -2.46
CA LEU A 47 0.93 -4.61 -2.47
C LEU A 47 1.20 -5.97 -1.83
N LEU A 48 2.33 -6.60 -2.12
CA LEU A 48 2.72 -7.89 -1.54
C LEU A 48 2.93 -7.81 -0.02
N LYS A 49 3.58 -6.73 0.45
CA LYS A 49 3.69 -6.43 1.89
C LYS A 49 2.33 -6.22 2.52
N TYR A 50 1.43 -5.52 1.84
CA TYR A 50 0.07 -5.27 2.33
C TYR A 50 -0.75 -6.55 2.43
N LYS A 51 -0.70 -7.41 1.42
CA LYS A 51 -1.34 -8.74 1.45
C LYS A 51 -0.89 -9.58 2.65
N THR A 52 0.42 -9.61 2.89
CA THR A 52 1.00 -10.30 4.05
C THR A 52 0.50 -9.71 5.38
N LYS A 53 0.30 -8.39 5.45
CA LYS A 53 -0.28 -7.72 6.62
C LYS A 53 -1.73 -8.13 6.84
N LEU A 54 -2.54 -8.22 5.78
CA LEU A 54 -3.93 -8.68 5.85
C LEU A 54 -4.01 -10.13 6.36
N ASP A 55 -3.19 -11.03 5.83
CA ASP A 55 -3.16 -12.43 6.28
C ASP A 55 -2.80 -12.56 7.77
N ASN A 56 -1.89 -11.72 8.27
CA ASN A 56 -1.58 -11.67 9.70
C ASN A 56 -2.71 -11.09 10.56
N LEU A 57 -3.53 -10.20 10.00
CA LEU A 57 -4.65 -9.58 10.70
C LEU A 57 -5.85 -10.53 10.83
N LYS A 58 -6.04 -11.50 9.92
CA LYS A 58 -7.10 -12.52 10.02
C LYS A 58 -7.17 -13.23 11.37
N ALA A 59 -6.03 -13.41 12.04
CA ALA A 59 -5.94 -14.06 13.35
C ALA A 59 -6.18 -13.12 14.55
N ASN A 60 -6.55 -11.85 14.31
CA ASN A 60 -6.73 -10.85 15.36
C ASN A 60 -8.22 -10.47 15.52
N PRO A 61 -8.83 -10.65 16.71
CA PRO A 61 -10.23 -10.28 16.98
C PRO A 61 -10.57 -8.80 16.75
N LYS A 62 -9.56 -7.90 16.79
CA LYS A 62 -9.73 -6.46 16.53
C LYS A 62 -9.43 -6.06 15.07
N ALA A 63 -9.32 -7.03 14.16
CA ALA A 63 -8.96 -6.78 12.76
C ALA A 63 -9.97 -5.90 12.04
N SER A 64 -11.27 -6.17 12.17
CA SER A 64 -12.34 -5.44 11.47
C SER A 64 -12.29 -3.94 11.73
N LYS A 65 -12.37 -3.51 12.99
CA LYS A 65 -12.25 -2.07 13.34
C LYS A 65 -10.95 -1.44 12.83
N LYS A 66 -9.84 -2.17 12.87
CA LYS A 66 -8.54 -1.65 12.41
C LYS A 66 -8.50 -1.49 10.89
N LEU A 67 -9.08 -2.43 10.15
CA LEU A 67 -9.15 -2.39 8.70
C LEU A 67 -10.11 -1.32 8.20
N ARG A 68 -11.27 -1.15 8.85
CA ARG A 68 -12.19 -0.06 8.51
C ARG A 68 -11.54 1.31 8.66
N ASN A 69 -10.84 1.55 9.77
CA ASN A 69 -10.09 2.80 9.97
C ASN A 69 -8.96 2.99 8.95
N GLU A 70 -8.32 1.90 8.50
CA GLU A 70 -7.27 1.95 7.49
C GLU A 70 -7.84 2.23 6.10
N ARG A 71 -8.97 1.61 5.76
CA ARG A 71 -9.76 1.86 4.55
C ARG A 71 -10.17 3.33 4.46
N GLU A 72 -10.74 3.89 5.52
CA GLU A 72 -11.11 5.31 5.60
C GLU A 72 -9.90 6.24 5.38
N LYS A 73 -8.73 5.91 5.95
CA LYS A 73 -7.50 6.67 5.73
C LYS A 73 -7.02 6.61 4.28
N PHE A 74 -7.12 5.45 3.64
CA PHE A 74 -6.77 5.32 2.22
C PHE A 74 -7.70 6.15 1.34
N TYR A 75 -9.02 6.10 1.57
CA TYR A 75 -9.98 6.94 0.86
C TYR A 75 -9.73 8.44 1.07
N ALA A 76 -9.48 8.87 2.32
CA ALA A 76 -9.16 10.25 2.61
C ALA A 76 -7.89 10.71 1.86
N LYS A 77 -6.88 9.84 1.77
CA LYS A 77 -5.64 10.15 1.05
C LYS A 77 -5.84 10.17 -0.46
N ILE A 78 -6.63 9.26 -1.02
CA ILE A 78 -7.01 9.28 -2.44
C ILE A 78 -7.68 10.61 -2.78
N LYS A 79 -8.72 10.98 -2.03
CA LYS A 79 -9.44 12.24 -2.24
C LYS A 79 -8.54 13.47 -2.14
N GLN A 80 -7.58 13.46 -1.20
CA GLN A 80 -6.59 14.53 -1.12
C GLN A 80 -5.73 14.59 -2.40
N LEU A 81 -5.19 13.46 -2.85
CA LEU A 81 -4.34 13.41 -4.04
C LEU A 81 -5.11 13.78 -5.32
N GLU A 82 -6.38 13.41 -5.43
CA GLU A 82 -7.26 13.85 -6.53
C GLU A 82 -7.40 15.37 -6.57
N ASN A 83 -7.65 16.01 -5.41
CA ASN A 83 -7.72 17.47 -5.33
C ASN A 83 -6.38 18.13 -5.66
N ASP A 84 -5.27 17.56 -5.18
CA ASP A 84 -3.91 18.06 -5.45
C ASP A 84 -3.61 17.98 -6.96
N ILE A 85 -4.00 16.88 -7.63
CA ILE A 85 -3.86 16.72 -9.09
C ILE A 85 -4.64 17.81 -9.83
N VAL A 86 -5.90 18.06 -9.46
CA VAL A 86 -6.70 19.13 -10.10
C VAL A 86 -6.01 20.50 -9.94
N LEU A 87 -5.48 20.79 -8.75
CA LEU A 87 -4.74 22.03 -8.52
C LEU A 87 -3.48 22.12 -9.39
N TRP A 88 -2.72 21.03 -9.49
CA TRP A 88 -1.51 20.98 -10.30
C TRP A 88 -1.80 21.08 -11.80
N GLU A 89 -2.85 20.43 -12.29
CA GLU A 89 -3.30 20.53 -13.69
C GLU A 89 -3.71 21.98 -14.03
N ASN A 90 -4.42 22.66 -13.12
CA ASN A 90 -4.74 24.08 -13.26
C ASN A 90 -3.47 24.97 -13.28
N ASN A 91 -2.49 24.66 -12.42
CA ASN A 91 -1.22 25.38 -12.38
C ASN A 91 -0.43 25.23 -13.69
N ILE A 92 -0.38 24.02 -14.30
CA ILE A 92 0.23 23.82 -15.61
C ILE A 92 -0.43 24.70 -16.67
N GLY A 93 -1.77 24.77 -16.69
CA GLY A 93 -2.52 25.63 -17.60
C GLY A 93 -2.19 27.13 -17.47
N PHE A 94 -1.78 27.58 -16.26
CA PHE A 94 -1.28 28.93 -16.02
C PHE A 94 0.17 29.10 -16.51
N PHE A 95 1.06 28.16 -16.20
CA PHE A 95 2.47 28.22 -16.58
C PHE A 95 2.69 28.11 -18.09
N ALA A 96 1.86 27.35 -18.81
CA ALA A 96 1.96 27.22 -20.28
C ALA A 96 1.85 28.57 -21.04
N LYS A 97 1.43 29.65 -20.38
CA LYS A 97 1.34 31.00 -20.96
C LYS A 97 2.59 31.86 -20.73
N SER A 98 3.60 31.39 -20.00
CA SER A 98 4.81 32.15 -19.69
C SER A 98 6.04 31.62 -20.44
N SER A 99 6.98 32.52 -20.75
CA SER A 99 8.08 32.30 -21.68
C SER A 99 9.25 31.46 -21.14
N ASN A 100 9.25 31.06 -19.86
CA ASN A 100 10.29 30.24 -19.20
C ASN A 100 9.69 29.04 -18.42
N ALA A 101 8.58 28.48 -18.88
CA ALA A 101 7.75 27.57 -18.11
C ALA A 101 8.16 26.09 -18.14
N ASP A 102 9.00 25.68 -19.09
CA ASP A 102 9.19 24.26 -19.44
C ASP A 102 9.68 23.40 -18.26
N THR A 103 10.67 23.88 -17.50
CA THR A 103 11.20 23.14 -16.34
C THR A 103 10.15 23.01 -15.23
N MET A 104 9.37 24.07 -14.98
CA MET A 104 8.34 24.07 -13.93
C MET A 104 7.18 23.16 -14.32
N ILE A 105 6.77 23.16 -15.60
CA ILE A 105 5.73 22.26 -16.11
C ILE A 105 6.17 20.81 -15.91
N LYS A 106 7.40 20.47 -16.31
CA LYS A 106 7.93 19.10 -16.17
C LYS A 106 7.93 18.60 -14.72
N GLU A 107 8.32 19.45 -13.76
CA GLU A 107 8.27 19.10 -12.33
C GLU A 107 6.85 18.85 -11.83
N VAL A 108 5.87 19.64 -12.31
CA VAL A 108 4.47 19.47 -11.93
C VAL A 108 3.87 18.22 -12.59
N GLU A 109 4.22 17.93 -13.84
CA GLU A 109 3.84 16.69 -14.54
C GLU A 109 4.36 15.45 -13.79
N GLU A 110 5.62 15.46 -13.35
CA GLU A 110 6.19 14.36 -12.58
C GLU A 110 5.46 14.16 -11.23
N LYS A 111 5.07 15.25 -10.56
CA LYS A 111 4.25 15.19 -9.33
C LYS A 111 2.88 14.57 -9.59
N ILE A 112 2.23 14.96 -10.69
CA ILE A 112 0.93 14.40 -11.10
C ILE A 112 1.07 12.91 -11.39
N GLU A 113 2.09 12.49 -12.13
CA GLU A 113 2.33 11.07 -12.44
C GLU A 113 2.54 10.24 -11.16
N ASN A 114 3.37 10.72 -10.25
CA ASN A 114 3.62 10.06 -8.97
C ASN A 114 2.37 9.98 -8.09
N ALA A 115 1.55 11.04 -8.06
CA ALA A 115 0.27 11.01 -7.36
C ALA A 115 -0.72 10.01 -7.98
N LYS A 116 -0.80 9.93 -9.32
CA LYS A 116 -1.62 8.93 -10.03
C LYS A 116 -1.19 7.49 -9.71
N LYS A 117 0.13 7.21 -9.67
CA LYS A 117 0.67 5.90 -9.23
C LYS A 117 0.31 5.58 -7.78
N MET A 118 0.39 6.58 -6.89
CA MET A 118 0.03 6.43 -5.49
C MET A 118 -1.46 6.14 -5.30
N ILE A 119 -2.35 6.86 -6.00
CA ILE A 119 -3.79 6.61 -6.00
C ILE A 119 -4.07 5.17 -6.39
N LYS A 120 -3.54 4.71 -7.54
CA LYS A 120 -3.72 3.33 -8.01
C LYS A 120 -3.28 2.30 -6.96
N THR A 121 -2.14 2.54 -6.30
CA THR A 121 -1.65 1.66 -5.23
C THR A 121 -2.58 1.64 -4.01
N LEU A 122 -3.14 2.79 -3.63
CA LEU A 122 -4.09 2.89 -2.52
C LEU A 122 -5.44 2.22 -2.86
N GLU A 123 -5.94 2.39 -4.07
CA GLU A 123 -7.16 1.73 -4.56
C GLU A 123 -7.02 0.20 -4.55
N GLU A 124 -5.89 -0.33 -5.02
CA GLU A 124 -5.62 -1.77 -4.96
C GLU A 124 -5.55 -2.26 -3.51
N LYS A 125 -5.00 -1.47 -2.57
CA LYS A 125 -5.02 -1.83 -1.13
C LYS A 125 -6.43 -1.84 -0.56
N VAL A 126 -7.26 -0.84 -0.89
CA VAL A 126 -8.68 -0.81 -0.49
C VAL A 126 -9.40 -2.04 -1.03
N LYS A 127 -9.23 -2.36 -2.31
CA LYS A 127 -9.81 -3.55 -2.94
C LYS A 127 -9.37 -4.84 -2.24
N MET A 128 -8.11 -4.93 -1.80
CA MET A 128 -7.64 -6.07 -1.01
C MET A 128 -8.31 -6.16 0.37
N ILE A 129 -8.64 -5.04 1.01
CA ILE A 129 -9.44 -5.02 2.25
C ILE A 129 -10.85 -5.54 1.96
N ASP A 130 -11.53 -4.93 0.99
CA ASP A 130 -12.93 -5.27 0.65
C ASP A 130 -13.05 -6.76 0.23
N GLN A 131 -12.08 -7.29 -0.52
CA GLN A 131 -12.05 -8.71 -0.90
C GLN A 131 -11.69 -9.66 0.26
N SER A 132 -11.11 -9.14 1.34
CA SER A 132 -10.75 -9.97 2.49
C SER A 132 -11.96 -10.34 3.35
N GLY A 133 -13.07 -9.61 3.23
CA GLY A 133 -14.28 -9.80 4.06
C GLY A 133 -14.01 -9.62 5.56
N LEU A 134 -12.94 -8.91 5.90
CA LEU A 134 -12.52 -8.71 7.29
C LEU A 134 -13.00 -7.38 7.86
N ASP A 135 -13.52 -6.48 7.04
CA ASP A 135 -14.02 -5.16 7.43
C ASP A 135 -15.55 -5.07 7.58
N ASP A 136 -16.25 -6.18 7.31
CA ASP A 136 -17.65 -6.42 7.72
C ASP A 136 -17.81 -6.46 9.25
#